data_AF-A0A7Y2U958-F1
#
_entry.id   AF-A0A7Y2U958-F1
#
_cell.length_a   1.000
_cell.length_b   1.000
_cell.length_c   1.000
_cell.angle_alpha   90.00
_cell.angle_beta   90.00
_cell.angle_gamma   90.00
#
_symmetry.space_group_name_H-M   'P 1'
#
loop_
_entity.id
_entity.type
_entity.pdbx_description
1 polymer ?
#
loop_
_entity_poly.entity_id
_entity_poly.type
_entity_poly.pdbx_seq_one_letter_code
_entity_poly.pdbx_strand_id
1 'polypeptide(L)'
;MAKKKKTTVLGTMVTIVVIAAVLWMKYNEVRDSQARDGELRDKNVSIPTPLEPSPKSAPADRSKAPEHSNSKTNDEPPLRSVSLSSNRFEIWNNCTLIDRRGNDGDSFHIRTPQGSKEIRLYFVDAPESAARTYGNGDTNHQRIAQQGAAMGGLNQHETTQVGVAAKAFTKKLLKGKKFTVATTGESVYRSHRKYAFVVVDWKGQPRYLHELLVAYGLGRIHTKPMTLPDNTSATRQKQHLYQLEKFAKQNRYGAWGVE
;
A
#
# COMPACT_ATOMS: atom_id res chain seq x y z
N MET A 1 -2.27 -14.78 67.41
CA MET A 1 -0.97 -14.57 66.75
C MET A 1 -1.21 -14.25 65.28
N ALA A 2 -0.90 -13.03 64.80
CA ALA A 2 -1.19 -12.59 63.44
C ALA A 2 0.10 -12.49 62.60
N LYS A 3 0.17 -13.28 61.52
CA LYS A 3 1.27 -13.27 60.53
C LYS A 3 1.09 -12.08 59.57
N LYS A 4 1.97 -11.07 59.63
CA LYS A 4 1.99 -9.95 58.66
C LYS A 4 2.60 -10.41 57.33
N LYS A 5 1.85 -10.24 56.23
CA LYS A 5 2.28 -10.42 54.83
C LYS A 5 3.37 -9.40 54.47
N LYS A 6 4.56 -9.87 54.10
CA LYS A 6 5.64 -9.09 53.46
C LYS A 6 5.83 -9.54 52.01
N THR A 7 4.87 -9.25 51.14
CA THR A 7 4.98 -9.59 49.70
C THR A 7 4.12 -8.63 48.90
N THR A 8 4.58 -7.37 48.72
CA THR A 8 3.89 -6.45 47.79
C THR A 8 4.78 -5.36 47.20
N VAL A 9 5.87 -4.96 47.86
CA VAL A 9 6.69 -3.81 47.41
C VAL A 9 7.78 -4.20 46.38
N LEU A 10 8.35 -5.40 46.47
CA LEU A 10 9.42 -5.81 45.55
C LEU A 10 8.91 -6.16 44.13
N GLY A 11 7.73 -6.79 44.04
CA GLY A 11 7.12 -7.16 42.75
C GLY A 11 6.66 -5.94 41.93
N THR A 12 6.17 -4.90 42.60
CA THR A 12 5.73 -3.66 41.95
C THR A 12 6.91 -2.86 41.39
N MET A 13 8.02 -2.74 42.13
CA MET A 13 9.26 -2.11 41.65
C MET A 13 9.83 -2.80 40.40
N VAL A 14 9.92 -4.14 40.40
CA VAL A 14 10.41 -4.90 39.23
C VAL A 14 9.51 -4.68 38.01
N THR A 15 8.19 -4.62 38.21
CA THR A 15 7.23 -4.42 37.11
C THR A 15 7.36 -3.03 36.48
N ILE A 16 7.57 -1.99 37.30
CA ILE A 16 7.76 -0.61 36.83
C ILE A 16 9.05 -0.48 36.00
N VAL A 17 10.15 -1.10 36.44
CA VAL A 17 11.43 -1.06 35.71
C VAL A 17 11.33 -1.75 34.34
N VAL A 18 10.64 -2.89 34.26
CA VAL A 18 10.44 -3.59 32.98
C VAL A 18 9.57 -2.76 32.03
N ILE A 19 8.48 -2.15 32.52
CA ILE A 19 7.63 -1.29 31.71
C ILE A 19 8.41 -0.06 31.20
N ALA A 20 9.21 0.57 32.07
CA ALA A 20 10.05 1.70 31.68
C ALA A 20 11.09 1.31 30.62
N ALA A 21 11.73 0.14 30.73
CA ALA A 21 12.67 -0.36 29.74
C ALA A 21 12.00 -0.65 28.38
N VAL A 22 10.80 -1.24 28.38
CA VAL A 22 10.02 -1.48 27.15
C VAL A 22 9.57 -0.17 26.51
N LEU A 23 9.15 0.81 27.31
CA LEU A 23 8.78 2.14 26.83
C LEU A 23 9.99 2.89 26.27
N TRP A 24 11.15 2.78 26.92
CA TRP A 24 12.40 3.35 26.43
C TRP A 24 12.84 2.69 25.12
N MET A 25 12.79 1.36 25.02
CA MET A 25 13.11 0.65 23.78
C MET A 25 12.19 1.06 22.64
N LYS A 26 10.87 1.16 22.88
CA LYS A 26 9.91 1.66 21.89
C LYS A 26 10.16 3.11 21.51
N TYR A 27 10.50 3.96 22.48
CA TYR A 27 10.81 5.37 22.24
C TYR A 27 12.06 5.52 21.36
N ASN A 28 13.12 4.77 21.67
CA ASN A 28 14.34 4.74 20.86
C ASN A 28 14.08 4.17 19.46
N GLU A 29 13.28 3.11 19.32
CA GLU A 29 12.92 2.55 18.02
C GLU A 29 12.15 3.55 17.16
N VAL A 30 11.23 4.32 17.74
CA VAL A 30 10.49 5.39 17.05
C VAL A 30 11.41 6.55 16.68
N ARG A 31 12.30 6.98 17.58
CA ARG A 31 13.24 8.09 17.34
C ARG A 31 14.25 7.74 16.25
N ASP A 32 14.81 6.54 16.28
CA ASP A 32 15.74 6.05 15.26
C ASP A 32 15.04 5.84 13.91
N SER A 33 13.75 5.43 13.94
CA SER A 33 12.93 5.36 12.73
C SER A 33 12.68 6.74 12.14
N GLN A 34 12.35 7.74 12.97
CA GLN A 34 12.14 9.12 12.53
C GLN A 34 13.43 9.79 12.05
N ALA A 35 14.57 9.53 12.68
CA ALA A 35 15.86 10.06 12.26
C ALA A 35 16.28 9.52 10.88
N ARG A 36 16.13 8.21 10.64
CA ARG A 36 16.52 7.58 9.36
C ARG A 36 15.51 7.81 8.24
N ASP A 37 14.22 7.87 8.55
CA ASP A 37 13.18 8.29 7.58
C ASP A 37 13.30 9.78 7.24
N GLY A 38 13.85 10.60 8.15
CA GLY A 38 14.12 12.02 7.94
C GLY A 38 15.36 12.31 7.10
N GLU A 39 16.40 11.48 7.21
CA GLU A 39 17.66 11.62 6.46
C GLU A 39 17.53 11.26 4.96
N LEU A 40 16.50 10.50 4.58
CA LEU A 40 16.20 10.10 3.19
C LEU A 40 15.15 10.99 2.50
N ARG A 41 14.54 11.93 3.21
CA ARG A 41 13.62 12.91 2.64
C ARG A 41 14.41 14.14 2.18
N ASP A 42 15.11 14.00 1.06
CA ASP A 42 15.50 15.20 0.34
C ASP A 42 14.21 15.91 -0.11
N LYS A 43 14.03 17.16 0.34
CA LYS A 43 12.83 17.97 0.07
C LYS A 43 12.72 18.35 -1.42
N ASN A 44 13.74 18.07 -2.22
CA ASN A 44 13.87 18.52 -3.59
C ASN A 44 13.13 17.65 -4.62
N VAL A 45 12.70 16.42 -4.29
CA VAL A 45 11.89 15.61 -5.21
C VAL A 45 10.43 15.63 -4.75
N SER A 46 9.59 16.31 -5.53
CA SER A 46 8.16 16.39 -5.28
C SER A 46 7.45 15.29 -6.05
N ILE A 47 7.17 14.15 -5.42
CA ILE A 47 6.21 13.19 -5.97
C ILE A 47 4.81 13.75 -5.73
N PRO A 48 4.01 14.04 -6.79
CA PRO A 48 2.63 14.45 -6.60
C PRO A 48 1.90 13.35 -5.84
N THR A 49 1.60 13.63 -4.57
CA THR A 49 0.74 12.74 -3.78
C THR A 49 -0.63 12.79 -4.44
N PRO A 50 -1.31 11.65 -4.65
CA PRO A 50 -2.70 11.67 -5.07
C PRO A 50 -3.53 12.47 -4.06
N LEU A 51 -3.79 13.74 -4.37
CA LEU A 51 -4.68 14.58 -3.60
C LEU A 51 -6.07 14.00 -3.78
N GLU A 52 -6.74 13.72 -2.66
CA GLU A 52 -8.20 13.69 -2.67
C GLU A 52 -8.64 15.07 -3.18
N PRO A 53 -9.37 15.19 -4.29
CA PRO A 53 -9.96 16.47 -4.62
C PRO A 53 -10.90 16.85 -3.47
N SER A 54 -10.68 18.04 -2.88
CA SER A 54 -11.57 18.61 -1.87
C SER A 54 -13.03 18.51 -2.30
N PRO A 55 -13.98 18.26 -1.38
CA PRO A 55 -15.39 18.23 -1.71
C PRO A 55 -15.78 19.57 -2.34
N LYS A 56 -16.08 19.56 -3.65
CA LYS A 56 -16.65 20.71 -4.34
C LYS A 56 -17.98 21.03 -3.66
N SER A 57 -18.10 22.27 -3.17
CA SER A 57 -19.34 22.87 -2.71
C SER A 57 -20.45 22.69 -3.76
N ALA A 58 -21.67 22.42 -3.28
CA ALA A 58 -22.86 22.15 -4.06
C ALA A 58 -23.14 23.19 -5.18
N PRO A 59 -23.74 22.80 -6.32
CA PRO A 59 -24.06 23.73 -7.37
C PRO A 59 -25.37 24.48 -7.05
N ALA A 60 -25.33 25.80 -7.21
CA ALA A 60 -26.52 26.63 -7.31
C ALA A 60 -27.20 26.42 -8.67
N ASP A 61 -28.53 26.40 -8.60
CA ASP A 61 -29.52 26.34 -9.67
C ASP A 61 -29.30 27.37 -10.79
N ARG A 62 -29.36 26.93 -12.07
CA ARG A 62 -30.06 27.63 -13.16
C ARG A 62 -30.11 26.83 -14.46
N SER A 63 -31.33 26.73 -14.97
CA SER A 63 -31.81 26.24 -16.26
C SER A 63 -31.20 26.93 -17.50
N LYS A 64 -30.79 26.13 -18.51
CA LYS A 64 -31.15 26.21 -19.95
C LYS A 64 -30.16 25.40 -20.81
N ALA A 65 -30.69 24.68 -21.79
CA ALA A 65 -29.97 24.07 -22.92
C ALA A 65 -30.46 24.74 -24.23
N PRO A 66 -29.93 24.43 -25.43
CA PRO A 66 -28.77 23.57 -25.74
C PRO A 66 -27.75 24.25 -26.68
N GLU A 67 -26.46 23.93 -26.55
CA GLU A 67 -25.53 24.12 -27.67
C GLU A 67 -24.28 23.25 -27.51
N HIS A 68 -23.81 22.70 -28.63
CA HIS A 68 -22.65 21.83 -28.72
C HIS A 68 -21.41 22.49 -28.11
N SER A 69 -20.90 21.92 -27.01
CA SER A 69 -19.53 22.16 -26.58
C SER A 69 -18.84 20.84 -26.25
N ASN A 70 -17.76 20.63 -26.99
CA ASN A 70 -16.77 19.60 -26.79
C ASN A 70 -15.94 20.01 -25.56
N SER A 71 -16.10 19.33 -24.42
CA SER A 71 -15.18 19.27 -23.27
C SER A 71 -15.94 18.78 -22.03
N LYS A 72 -15.52 17.65 -21.43
CA LYS A 72 -15.42 17.46 -19.96
C LYS A 72 -14.98 16.04 -19.53
N THR A 73 -13.95 16.04 -18.67
CA THR A 73 -13.61 15.11 -17.57
C THR A 73 -13.07 13.72 -17.89
N ASN A 74 -11.74 13.58 -18.01
CA ASN A 74 -11.03 12.35 -17.67
C ASN A 74 -10.12 12.60 -16.44
N ASP A 75 -10.65 13.22 -15.38
CA ASP A 75 -9.86 13.51 -14.17
C ASP A 75 -9.71 12.30 -13.25
N GLU A 76 -10.57 11.28 -13.42
CA GLU A 76 -10.56 10.07 -12.60
C GLU A 76 -10.08 8.85 -13.38
N PRO A 77 -9.25 7.98 -12.76
CA PRO A 77 -8.85 6.74 -13.38
C PRO A 77 -10.08 5.83 -13.57
N PRO A 78 -10.18 5.12 -14.70
CA PRO A 78 -11.33 4.25 -15.01
C PRO A 78 -11.30 2.94 -14.20
N LEU A 79 -11.31 3.00 -12.87
CA LEU A 79 -11.21 1.85 -11.98
C LEU A 79 -12.41 0.91 -12.12
N ARG A 80 -12.18 -0.40 -11.99
CA ARG A 80 -13.27 -1.40 -12.01
C ARG A 80 -14.12 -1.33 -10.76
N SER A 81 -15.40 -1.62 -10.92
CA SER A 81 -16.27 -1.95 -9.79
C SER A 81 -15.92 -3.35 -9.30
N VAL A 82 -15.94 -3.54 -7.98
CA VAL A 82 -15.59 -4.82 -7.36
C VAL A 82 -16.82 -5.74 -7.34
N SER A 83 -16.63 -6.99 -7.76
CA SER A 83 -17.55 -8.10 -7.55
C SER A 83 -16.76 -9.35 -7.15
N LEU A 84 -17.21 -10.04 -6.11
CA LEU A 84 -16.54 -11.20 -5.51
C LEU A 84 -17.40 -12.46 -5.65
N SER A 85 -17.81 -12.79 -6.87
CA SER A 85 -18.80 -13.84 -7.16
C SER A 85 -18.21 -15.23 -7.43
N SER A 86 -16.90 -15.33 -7.70
CA SER A 86 -16.21 -16.57 -8.01
C SER A 86 -15.97 -17.42 -6.76
N ASN A 87 -16.30 -18.71 -6.83
CA ASN A 87 -16.04 -19.70 -5.77
C ASN A 87 -14.56 -20.13 -5.66
N ARG A 88 -13.68 -19.63 -6.55
CA ARG A 88 -12.25 -19.94 -6.57
C ARG A 88 -11.45 -19.22 -5.48
N PHE A 89 -12.07 -18.22 -4.85
CA PHE A 89 -11.42 -17.36 -3.87
C PHE A 89 -11.99 -17.61 -2.49
N GLU A 90 -11.07 -17.75 -1.54
CA GLU A 90 -11.39 -17.57 -0.15
C GLU A 90 -11.48 -16.07 0.15
N ILE A 91 -12.61 -15.66 0.74
CA ILE A 91 -12.89 -14.26 1.05
C ILE A 91 -12.70 -14.02 2.55
N TRP A 92 -11.70 -13.22 2.90
CA TRP A 92 -11.47 -12.77 4.27
C TRP A 92 -12.02 -11.35 4.46
N ASN A 93 -13.19 -11.26 5.07
CA ASN A 93 -13.80 -9.99 5.46
C ASN A 93 -13.20 -9.46 6.76
N ASN A 94 -13.38 -8.15 7.00
CA ASN A 94 -12.97 -7.47 8.24
C ASN A 94 -11.47 -7.59 8.58
N CYS A 95 -10.63 -7.74 7.55
CA CYS A 95 -9.19 -7.72 7.71
C CYS A 95 -8.70 -6.36 8.21
N THR A 96 -7.57 -6.35 8.91
CA THR A 96 -6.90 -5.11 9.36
C THR A 96 -5.40 -5.19 9.13
N LEU A 97 -4.77 -4.03 8.92
CA LEU A 97 -3.32 -3.94 8.77
C LEU A 97 -2.63 -4.20 10.12
N ILE A 98 -1.62 -5.06 10.13
CA ILE A 98 -0.66 -5.16 11.22
C ILE A 98 0.49 -4.21 10.89
N ASP A 99 0.67 -3.16 11.70
CA ASP A 99 1.74 -2.17 11.46
C ASP A 99 3.10 -2.84 11.68
N ARG A 100 3.86 -3.01 10.59
CA ARG A 100 5.22 -3.54 10.60
C ARG A 100 6.11 -2.70 9.70
N ARG A 101 7.36 -2.51 10.14
CA ARG A 101 8.37 -1.78 9.38
C ARG A 101 8.58 -2.34 7.96
N GLY A 102 8.51 -3.65 7.81
CA GLY A 102 8.70 -4.36 6.54
C GLY A 102 7.54 -4.30 5.57
N ASN A 103 6.38 -3.71 5.93
CA ASN A 103 5.30 -3.51 4.97
C ASN A 103 5.75 -2.52 3.86
N ASP A 104 5.38 -2.80 2.62
CA ASP A 104 5.59 -1.95 1.45
C ASP A 104 4.24 -1.66 0.76
N GLY A 105 4.27 -1.20 -0.50
CA GLY A 105 3.06 -0.83 -1.24
C GLY A 105 2.20 -2.03 -1.66
N ASP A 106 2.81 -3.18 -1.96
CA ASP A 106 2.18 -4.35 -2.57
C ASP A 106 2.29 -5.64 -1.72
N SER A 107 2.96 -5.60 -0.59
CA SER A 107 3.22 -6.71 0.33
C SER A 107 3.16 -6.23 1.79
N PHE A 108 2.25 -6.80 2.58
CA PHE A 108 2.04 -6.35 3.95
C PHE A 108 1.39 -7.40 4.84
N HIS A 109 1.57 -7.19 6.16
CA HIS A 109 1.02 -8.06 7.19
C HIS A 109 -0.41 -7.64 7.55
N ILE A 110 -1.29 -8.63 7.69
CA ILE A 110 -2.69 -8.43 8.01
C ILE A 110 -3.15 -9.35 9.13
N ARG A 111 -4.14 -8.90 9.88
CA ARG A 111 -4.95 -9.73 10.76
C ARG A 111 -6.21 -10.12 10.01
N THR A 112 -6.44 -11.41 9.86
CA THR A 112 -7.66 -12.01 9.32
C THR A 112 -8.46 -12.67 10.46
N PRO A 113 -9.71 -13.08 10.24
CA PRO A 113 -10.47 -13.89 11.20
C PRO A 113 -9.76 -15.20 11.60
N GLN A 114 -8.86 -15.70 10.76
CA GLN A 114 -8.11 -16.95 10.95
C GLN A 114 -6.69 -16.73 11.50
N GLY A 115 -6.32 -15.49 11.83
CA GLY A 115 -5.02 -15.15 12.41
C GLY A 115 -4.18 -14.21 11.56
N SER A 116 -2.88 -14.17 11.83
CA SER A 116 -1.96 -13.27 11.11
C SER A 116 -1.51 -13.90 9.79
N LYS A 117 -1.50 -13.11 8.71
CA LYS A 117 -0.99 -13.49 7.40
C LYS A 117 -0.10 -12.38 6.86
N GLU A 118 0.81 -12.73 5.96
CA GLU A 118 1.49 -11.79 5.08
C GLU A 118 0.97 -12.02 3.67
N ILE A 119 0.57 -10.96 2.97
CA ILE A 119 0.04 -11.06 1.61
C ILE A 119 0.88 -10.26 0.64
N ARG A 120 0.83 -10.65 -0.64
CA ARG A 120 1.36 -9.90 -1.78
C ARG A 120 0.26 -9.74 -2.82
N LEU A 121 0.15 -8.56 -3.42
CA LEU A 121 -0.84 -8.30 -4.45
C LEU A 121 -0.55 -9.11 -5.72
N TYR A 122 -1.60 -9.55 -6.40
CA TYR A 122 -1.51 -9.95 -7.81
C TYR A 122 -1.24 -8.74 -8.70
N PHE A 123 -0.64 -8.97 -9.88
CA PHE A 123 -0.38 -8.01 -10.96
C PHE A 123 0.51 -6.80 -10.70
N VAL A 124 0.79 -6.41 -9.46
CA VAL A 124 1.50 -5.16 -9.17
C VAL A 124 2.70 -5.41 -8.26
N ASP A 125 3.80 -4.73 -8.56
CA ASP A 125 5.01 -4.64 -7.72
C ASP A 125 5.24 -3.17 -7.40
N ALA A 126 5.26 -2.81 -6.11
CA ALA A 126 5.67 -1.47 -5.69
C ALA A 126 7.21 -1.42 -5.62
N PRO A 127 7.83 -0.27 -5.92
CA PRO A 127 9.27 -0.13 -5.76
C PRO A 127 9.74 -0.35 -4.31
N GLU A 128 10.97 -0.84 -4.15
CA GLU A 128 11.60 -0.90 -2.83
C GLU A 128 11.68 0.50 -2.21
N SER A 129 11.26 0.66 -0.95
CA SER A 129 11.25 1.98 -0.28
C SER A 129 12.61 2.46 0.24
N ALA A 130 13.67 1.65 0.10
CA ALA A 130 15.03 2.04 0.48
C ALA A 130 16.05 1.12 -0.19
N ALA A 131 17.20 1.69 -0.57
CA ALA A 131 18.41 0.94 -0.88
C ALA A 131 18.99 0.32 0.39
N ARG A 132 19.40 -0.94 0.33
CA ARG A 132 19.94 -1.69 1.47
C ARG A 132 21.11 -2.56 1.06
N THR A 133 22.12 -2.60 1.92
CA THR A 133 23.17 -3.60 1.97
C THR A 133 22.97 -4.47 3.19
N TYR A 134 22.99 -5.80 3.00
CA TYR A 134 22.79 -6.79 4.04
C TYR A 134 24.12 -7.29 4.59
N GLY A 135 24.10 -7.91 5.78
CA GLY A 135 25.32 -8.35 6.48
C GLY A 135 26.15 -9.41 5.74
N ASN A 136 25.58 -10.06 4.73
CA ASN A 136 26.27 -11.00 3.84
C ASN A 136 26.83 -10.35 2.57
N GLY A 137 26.76 -9.02 2.45
CA GLY A 137 27.22 -8.27 1.28
C GLY A 137 26.19 -8.12 0.16
N ASP A 138 25.04 -8.81 0.23
CA ASP A 138 23.98 -8.67 -0.75
C ASP A 138 23.37 -7.26 -0.71
N THR A 139 22.85 -6.79 -1.85
CA THR A 139 22.10 -5.53 -1.92
C THR A 139 20.82 -5.70 -2.71
N ASN A 140 19.86 -4.79 -2.51
CA ASN A 140 18.67 -4.70 -3.37
C ASN A 140 18.85 -3.70 -4.54
N HIS A 141 20.06 -3.22 -4.81
CA HIS A 141 20.31 -2.14 -5.76
C HIS A 141 19.92 -2.51 -7.19
N GLN A 142 20.23 -3.73 -7.62
CA GLN A 142 19.85 -4.22 -8.95
C GLN A 142 18.33 -4.30 -9.12
N ARG A 143 17.60 -4.70 -8.07
CA ARG A 143 16.13 -4.75 -8.07
C ARG A 143 15.55 -3.35 -8.19
N ILE A 144 16.10 -2.37 -7.46
CA ILE A 144 15.68 -0.97 -7.57
C ILE A 144 15.93 -0.45 -8.99
N ALA A 145 17.10 -0.69 -9.58
CA ALA A 145 17.39 -0.26 -10.94
C ALA A 145 16.41 -0.85 -11.97
N GLN A 146 16.06 -2.14 -11.83
CA GLN A 146 15.05 -2.78 -12.69
C GLN A 146 13.64 -2.21 -12.49
N GLN A 147 13.29 -1.80 -11.27
CA GLN A 147 12.02 -1.13 -10.98
C GLN A 147 11.99 0.25 -11.62
N GLY A 148 13.04 1.06 -11.45
CA GLY A 148 13.17 2.38 -12.06
C GLY A 148 13.11 2.35 -13.58
N ALA A 149 13.86 1.43 -14.21
CA ALA A 149 13.82 1.22 -15.66
C ALA A 149 12.41 0.91 -16.18
N ALA A 150 11.64 0.10 -15.44
CA ALA A 150 10.25 -0.24 -15.80
C ALA A 150 9.26 0.91 -15.56
N MET A 151 9.62 1.89 -14.74
CA MET A 151 8.74 2.97 -14.28
C MET A 151 9.19 4.34 -14.78
N GLY A 152 9.72 4.41 -16.01
CA GLY A 152 10.06 5.69 -16.65
C GLY A 152 11.55 5.99 -16.70
N GLY A 153 12.42 5.04 -16.36
CA GLY A 153 13.87 5.25 -16.40
C GLY A 153 14.40 5.97 -15.16
N LEU A 154 13.71 5.83 -14.03
CA LEU A 154 14.08 6.48 -12.77
C LEU A 154 15.44 6.01 -12.26
N ASN A 155 16.20 6.92 -11.65
CA ASN A 155 17.40 6.57 -10.91
C ASN A 155 17.05 5.89 -9.58
N GLN A 156 18.08 5.43 -8.85
CA GLN A 156 17.89 4.68 -7.61
C GLN A 156 17.11 5.47 -6.56
N HIS A 157 17.45 6.75 -6.37
CA HIS A 157 16.84 7.62 -5.37
C HIS A 157 15.36 7.86 -5.68
N GLU A 158 15.05 8.30 -6.90
CA GLU A 158 13.68 8.52 -7.39
C GLU A 158 12.82 7.26 -7.26
N THR A 159 13.38 6.11 -7.64
CA THR A 159 12.69 4.82 -7.52
C THR A 159 12.33 4.52 -6.06
N THR A 160 13.26 4.75 -5.13
CA THR A 160 12.99 4.52 -3.71
C THR A 160 11.95 5.46 -3.14
N GLN A 161 11.91 6.71 -3.60
CA GLN A 161 10.89 7.66 -3.19
C GLN A 161 9.49 7.28 -3.70
N VAL A 162 9.37 6.75 -4.92
CA VAL A 162 8.10 6.16 -5.40
C VAL A 162 7.71 5.00 -4.50
N GLY A 163 8.66 4.16 -4.06
CA GLY A 163 8.42 3.09 -3.09
C GLY A 163 7.93 3.60 -1.73
N VAL A 164 8.48 4.71 -1.24
CA VAL A 164 8.01 5.39 -0.02
C VAL A 164 6.59 5.92 -0.20
N ALA A 165 6.29 6.54 -1.34
CA ALA A 165 4.95 7.04 -1.67
C ALA A 165 3.93 5.89 -1.76
N ALA A 166 4.28 4.78 -2.40
CA ALA A 166 3.45 3.59 -2.50
C ALA A 166 3.13 2.99 -1.13
N LYS A 167 4.14 2.86 -0.27
CA LYS A 167 3.98 2.41 1.13
C LYS A 167 3.06 3.33 1.92
N ALA A 168 3.25 4.64 1.80
CA ALA A 168 2.42 5.63 2.49
C ALA A 168 0.96 5.59 2.01
N PHE A 169 0.75 5.47 0.70
CA PHE A 169 -0.57 5.37 0.07
C PHE A 169 -1.32 4.12 0.54
N THR A 170 -0.70 2.95 0.45
CA THR A 170 -1.26 1.69 0.96
C THR A 170 -1.54 1.79 2.46
N LYS A 171 -0.62 2.33 3.26
CA LYS A 171 -0.83 2.52 4.70
C LYS A 171 -2.02 3.44 4.99
N LYS A 172 -2.21 4.54 4.24
CA LYS A 172 -3.36 5.46 4.39
C LYS A 172 -4.69 4.75 4.14
N LEU A 173 -4.74 3.84 3.16
CA LEU A 173 -5.95 3.11 2.80
C LEU A 173 -6.31 1.99 3.78
N LEU A 174 -5.32 1.44 4.51
CA LEU A 174 -5.53 0.26 5.34
C LEU A 174 -5.47 0.52 6.85
N LYS A 175 -4.68 1.50 7.30
CA LYS A 175 -4.48 1.75 8.74
C LYS A 175 -5.76 2.25 9.39
N GLY A 176 -6.18 1.57 10.46
CA GLY A 176 -7.40 1.90 11.20
C GLY A 176 -8.70 1.57 10.47
N LYS A 177 -8.63 0.94 9.28
CA LYS A 177 -9.80 0.60 8.46
C LYS A 177 -9.96 -0.92 8.34
N LYS A 178 -11.19 -1.34 8.10
CA LYS A 178 -11.52 -2.72 7.71
C LYS A 178 -11.46 -2.82 6.19
N PHE A 179 -10.94 -3.93 5.68
CA PHE A 179 -10.90 -4.21 4.25
C PHE A 179 -11.14 -5.70 3.97
N THR A 180 -11.39 -6.03 2.70
CA THR A 180 -11.63 -7.40 2.26
C THR A 180 -10.44 -7.90 1.45
N VAL A 181 -10.09 -9.16 1.66
CA VAL A 181 -9.03 -9.86 0.93
C VAL A 181 -9.65 -11.05 0.21
N ALA A 182 -9.32 -11.23 -1.06
CA ALA A 182 -9.67 -12.41 -1.84
C ALA A 182 -8.39 -13.13 -2.27
N THR A 183 -8.23 -14.39 -1.89
CA THR A 183 -7.02 -15.19 -2.17
C THR A 183 -7.38 -16.60 -2.60
N THR A 184 -6.51 -17.24 -3.41
CA THR A 184 -6.59 -18.67 -3.70
C THR A 184 -5.82 -19.52 -2.69
N GLY A 185 -5.18 -18.90 -1.70
CA GLY A 185 -4.28 -19.57 -0.75
C GLY A 185 -2.90 -19.90 -1.31
N GLU A 186 -2.61 -19.51 -2.56
CA GLU A 186 -1.33 -19.77 -3.21
C GLU A 186 -0.17 -19.00 -2.54
N SER A 187 0.93 -19.70 -2.26
CA SER A 187 2.15 -19.10 -1.73
C SER A 187 2.93 -18.31 -2.79
N VAL A 188 3.53 -17.19 -2.38
CA VAL A 188 4.46 -16.41 -3.20
C VAL A 188 5.81 -17.11 -3.21
N TYR A 189 6.15 -17.77 -4.32
CA TYR A 189 7.35 -18.60 -4.45
C TYR A 189 7.44 -19.60 -3.28
N ARG A 190 8.61 -19.72 -2.63
CA ARG A 190 8.83 -20.55 -1.44
C ARG A 190 8.74 -19.75 -0.13
N SER A 191 7.91 -18.70 -0.09
CA SER A 191 7.71 -17.87 1.10
C SER A 191 6.36 -18.13 1.78
N HIS A 192 6.22 -17.62 3.00
CA HIS A 192 4.98 -17.70 3.78
C HIS A 192 3.90 -16.71 3.31
N ARG A 193 4.25 -15.80 2.39
CA ARG A 193 3.34 -14.82 1.81
C ARG A 193 2.32 -15.49 0.91
N LYS A 194 1.09 -14.99 0.90
CA LYS A 194 0.02 -15.44 0.00
C LYS A 194 -0.29 -14.40 -1.05
N TYR A 195 -0.49 -14.82 -2.30
CA TYR A 195 -0.99 -13.89 -3.31
C TYR A 195 -2.46 -13.55 -3.04
N ALA A 196 -2.85 -12.30 -3.23
CA ALA A 196 -4.22 -11.85 -2.98
C ALA A 196 -4.63 -10.63 -3.81
N PHE A 197 -5.95 -10.47 -3.97
CA PHE A 197 -6.58 -9.19 -4.26
C PHE A 197 -7.01 -8.54 -2.95
N VAL A 198 -6.89 -7.21 -2.87
CA VAL A 198 -7.30 -6.43 -1.70
C VAL A 198 -8.31 -5.38 -2.16
N VAL A 199 -9.45 -5.36 -1.49
CA VAL A 199 -10.56 -4.44 -1.74
C VAL A 199 -10.61 -3.42 -0.61
N VAL A 200 -10.49 -2.15 -0.96
CA VAL A 200 -10.48 -1.02 -0.04
C VAL A 200 -11.63 -0.06 -0.36
N ASP A 201 -12.03 0.72 0.64
CA ASP A 201 -12.87 1.88 0.39
C ASP A 201 -12.05 3.01 -0.24
N TRP A 202 -12.49 3.48 -1.40
CA TRP A 202 -11.92 4.60 -2.12
C TRP A 202 -13.06 5.50 -2.59
N LYS A 203 -13.16 6.69 -1.97
CA LYS A 203 -14.23 7.67 -2.23
C LYS A 203 -15.64 7.07 -2.01
N GLY A 204 -15.81 6.28 -0.96
CA GLY A 204 -17.10 5.63 -0.64
C GLY A 204 -17.45 4.46 -1.56
N GLN A 205 -16.52 3.98 -2.38
CA GLN A 205 -16.73 2.88 -3.32
C GLN A 205 -15.67 1.78 -3.13
N PRO A 206 -16.05 0.50 -3.20
CA PRO A 206 -15.09 -0.59 -3.12
C PRO A 206 -14.23 -0.62 -4.39
N ARG A 207 -12.91 -0.54 -4.22
CA ARG A 207 -11.92 -0.57 -5.30
C ARG A 207 -10.80 -1.56 -5.01
N TYR A 208 -10.23 -2.11 -6.07
CA TYR A 208 -9.05 -2.95 -5.97
C TYR A 208 -7.79 -2.11 -5.72
N LEU A 209 -7.03 -2.46 -4.67
CA LEU A 209 -5.79 -1.77 -4.32
C LEU A 209 -4.73 -1.83 -5.43
N HIS A 210 -4.63 -2.96 -6.15
CA HIS A 210 -3.66 -3.09 -7.25
C HIS A 210 -3.96 -2.16 -8.41
N GLU A 211 -5.24 -1.87 -8.70
CA GLU A 211 -5.62 -0.89 -9.71
C GLU A 211 -5.27 0.52 -9.28
N LEU A 212 -5.53 0.88 -8.02
CA LEU A 212 -5.17 2.19 -7.47
C LEU A 212 -3.66 2.44 -7.55
N LEU A 213 -2.83 1.46 -7.19
CA LEU A 213 -1.38 1.61 -7.27
C LEU A 213 -0.89 1.88 -8.70
N VAL A 214 -1.45 1.20 -9.70
CA VAL A 214 -1.09 1.42 -11.11
C VAL A 214 -1.63 2.77 -11.61
N ALA A 215 -2.89 3.09 -11.30
CA ALA A 215 -3.56 4.32 -11.72
C ALA A 215 -2.88 5.61 -11.23
N TYR A 216 -2.17 5.53 -10.10
CA TYR A 216 -1.42 6.64 -9.53
C TYR A 216 0.11 6.53 -9.73
N GLY A 217 0.57 5.60 -10.58
CA GLY A 217 2.00 5.47 -10.89
C GLY A 217 2.86 5.02 -9.69
N LEU A 218 2.28 4.33 -8.72
CA LEU A 218 2.91 3.86 -7.48
C LEU A 218 3.32 2.38 -7.53
N GLY A 219 2.99 1.67 -8.60
CA GLY A 219 3.43 0.30 -8.83
C GLY A 219 3.50 -0.02 -10.32
N ARG A 220 4.41 -0.93 -10.68
CA ARG A 220 4.55 -1.44 -12.05
C ARG A 220 3.71 -2.70 -12.24
N ILE A 221 3.28 -2.94 -13.48
CA ILE A 221 2.58 -4.17 -13.86
C ILE A 221 3.60 -5.30 -13.97
N HIS A 222 3.78 -6.03 -12.88
CA HIS A 222 4.75 -7.11 -12.73
C HIS A 222 4.10 -8.19 -11.85
N THR A 223 4.81 -9.17 -11.30
CA THR A 223 4.21 -10.25 -10.46
C THR A 223 3.21 -11.15 -11.19
N LYS A 224 2.58 -12.06 -10.43
CA LYS A 224 1.70 -13.12 -10.94
C LYS A 224 0.35 -12.55 -11.42
N PRO A 225 -0.04 -12.78 -12.69
CA PRO A 225 -1.41 -12.54 -13.15
C PRO A 225 -2.39 -13.54 -12.56
N MET A 226 -3.65 -13.13 -12.36
CA MET A 226 -4.72 -14.00 -11.89
C MET A 226 -6.08 -13.55 -12.43
N THR A 227 -6.99 -14.49 -12.72
CA THR A 227 -8.39 -14.17 -13.04
C THR A 227 -9.02 -13.47 -11.83
N LEU A 228 -9.72 -12.36 -12.02
CA LEU A 228 -10.33 -11.62 -10.92
C LEU A 228 -11.46 -12.43 -10.24
N PRO A 229 -11.85 -12.07 -9.01
CA PRO A 229 -12.98 -12.66 -8.30
C PRO A 229 -14.35 -12.53 -8.99
N ASP A 230 -14.49 -11.72 -10.04
CA ASP A 230 -15.69 -11.62 -10.89
C ASP A 230 -15.59 -12.47 -12.18
N ASN A 231 -14.56 -13.32 -12.27
CA ASN A 231 -14.19 -14.11 -13.44
C ASN A 231 -13.64 -13.31 -14.65
N THR A 232 -13.31 -12.02 -14.48
CA THR A 232 -12.53 -11.29 -15.49
C THR A 232 -11.19 -11.97 -15.70
N SER A 233 -10.90 -12.39 -16.94
CA SER A 233 -9.68 -13.13 -17.24
C SER A 233 -8.42 -12.33 -16.93
N ALA A 234 -7.33 -13.02 -16.56
CA ALA A 234 -6.06 -12.39 -16.25
C ALA A 234 -5.54 -11.49 -17.39
N THR A 235 -5.75 -11.92 -18.65
CA THR A 235 -5.40 -11.14 -19.84
C THR A 235 -6.19 -9.84 -19.93
N ARG A 236 -7.51 -9.89 -19.75
CA ARG A 236 -8.37 -8.69 -19.77
C ARG A 236 -8.01 -7.73 -18.63
N GLN A 237 -7.72 -8.28 -17.45
CA GLN A 237 -7.27 -7.45 -16.34
C GLN A 237 -5.92 -6.79 -16.62
N LYS A 238 -4.96 -7.53 -17.18
CA LYS A 238 -3.66 -6.97 -17.54
C LYS A 238 -3.79 -5.83 -18.57
N GLN A 239 -4.63 -6.01 -19.59
CA GLN A 239 -4.95 -4.96 -20.56
C GLN A 239 -5.55 -3.73 -19.89
N HIS A 240 -6.47 -3.93 -18.93
CA HIS A 240 -7.04 -2.85 -18.15
C HIS A 240 -5.98 -2.09 -17.33
N LEU A 241 -5.05 -2.80 -16.69
CA LEU A 241 -3.94 -2.16 -15.97
C LEU A 241 -3.05 -1.31 -16.88
N TYR A 242 -2.80 -1.74 -18.12
CA TYR A 242 -2.07 -0.91 -19.09
C TYR A 242 -2.82 0.40 -19.44
N GLN A 243 -4.15 0.39 -19.43
CA GLN A 243 -4.94 1.62 -19.59
C GLN A 243 -4.78 2.54 -18.37
N LEU A 244 -4.77 1.99 -17.16
CA LEU A 244 -4.52 2.74 -15.93
C LEU A 244 -3.10 3.32 -15.89
N GLU A 245 -2.10 2.57 -16.35
CA GLU A 245 -0.73 3.08 -16.46
C GLU A 245 -0.63 4.21 -17.50
N LYS A 246 -1.30 4.07 -18.66
CA LYS A 246 -1.37 5.15 -19.65
C LYS A 246 -2.01 6.41 -19.05
N PHE A 247 -3.08 6.25 -18.27
CA PHE A 247 -3.71 7.34 -17.54
C PHE A 247 -2.73 7.99 -16.56
N ALA A 248 -1.97 7.21 -15.78
CA ALA A 248 -0.96 7.73 -14.85
C ALA A 248 0.15 8.50 -15.59
N LYS A 249 0.61 8.01 -16.75
CA LYS A 249 1.58 8.67 -17.62
C LYS A 249 1.07 10.01 -18.14
N GLN A 250 -0.15 10.04 -18.67
CA GLN A 250 -0.77 11.25 -19.22
C GLN A 250 -0.96 12.33 -18.15
N ASN A 251 -1.27 11.94 -16.92
CA ASN A 251 -1.48 12.85 -15.80
C ASN A 251 -0.21 13.11 -14.98
N ARG A 252 0.95 12.56 -15.38
CA ARG A 252 2.22 12.70 -14.67
C ARG A 252 2.12 12.31 -13.18
N TYR A 253 1.45 11.20 -12.89
CA TYR A 253 1.30 10.70 -11.52
C TYR A 253 2.43 9.77 -11.09
N GLY A 254 2.79 9.86 -9.81
CA GLY A 254 3.78 8.97 -9.19
C GLY A 254 5.11 9.00 -9.95
N ALA A 255 5.57 7.82 -10.36
CA ALA A 255 6.80 7.66 -11.14
C ALA A 255 6.84 8.47 -12.44
N TRP A 256 5.68 8.76 -13.05
CA TRP A 256 5.61 9.45 -14.34
C TRP A 256 5.63 10.98 -14.23
N GLY A 257 5.68 11.51 -13.00
CA GLY A 257 5.75 12.94 -12.70
C GLY A 257 7.02 13.38 -12.00
N VAL A 258 7.97 12.47 -11.78
CA VAL A 258 9.27 12.81 -11.20
C VAL A 258 10.05 13.69 -12.20
N GLU A 259 10.61 14.78 -11.71
CA GLU A 259 11.48 15.73 -12.42
C GLU A 259 12.80 15.90 -11.65
#